data_AF-A0A090VMK1-F1
#
_entry.id   AF-A0A090VMK1-F1
#
_cell.length_a   1.000
_cell.length_b   1.000
_cell.length_c   1.000
_cell.angle_alpha   90.00
_cell.angle_beta   90.00
_cell.angle_gamma   90.00
#
_symmetry.space_group_name_H-M   'P 1'
#
loop_
_entity.id
_entity.type
_entity.pdbx_description
1 polymer ?
#
loop_
_entity_poly.entity_id
_entity_poly.type
_entity_poly.pdbx_seq_one_letter_code
_entity_poly.pdbx_strand_id
1 'polypeptide(L)'
;MILDVPITMEAAVEIAGRSRGTPRIANALLRRVRDFAQIKGNGSIDIKIAKFALEALNVDAHGLDEMDNKILSTIIDKFKGGPVGITTIATAVSESPETIEEVYEPFLIQQGFIMRTPRGREVTEQAYKHLGKVKGPIQGGLF
;
A
#
# COMPACT_ATOMS: atom_id res chain seq x y z
N MET A 1 -0.58 -15.85 -19.51
CA MET A 1 -1.61 -14.92 -19.99
C MET A 1 -2.74 -14.94 -18.99
N ILE A 2 -2.74 -13.98 -18.07
CA ILE A 2 -3.57 -14.07 -16.86
C ILE A 2 -4.75 -13.11 -17.06
N LEU A 3 -5.94 -13.71 -17.21
CA LEU A 3 -7.29 -13.13 -17.32
C LEU A 3 -7.72 -12.83 -18.76
N ASP A 4 -8.53 -13.73 -19.30
CA ASP A 4 -9.16 -13.65 -20.62
C ASP A 4 -10.29 -12.59 -20.62
N VAL A 5 -9.93 -11.33 -20.33
CA VAL A 5 -10.86 -10.21 -20.25
C VAL A 5 -10.45 -9.10 -21.19
N PRO A 6 -11.37 -8.57 -22.01
CA PRO A 6 -11.08 -7.43 -22.88
C PRO A 6 -10.66 -6.22 -22.06
N ILE A 7 -9.53 -5.62 -22.39
CA ILE A 7 -9.02 -4.39 -21.74
C ILE A 7 -8.62 -3.36 -22.78
N THR A 8 -9.04 -2.12 -22.57
CA THR A 8 -8.61 -0.99 -23.41
C THR A 8 -7.18 -0.56 -23.06
N MET A 9 -6.43 -0.04 -24.04
CA MET A 9 -5.04 0.40 -23.82
C MET A 9 -4.95 1.48 -22.73
N GLU A 10 -5.88 2.44 -22.72
CA GLU A 10 -5.93 3.51 -21.72
C GLU A 10 -6.11 2.95 -20.30
N ALA A 11 -7.00 1.96 -20.12
CA ALA A 11 -7.20 1.32 -18.83
C ALA A 11 -5.97 0.51 -18.38
N ALA A 12 -5.30 -0.17 -19.31
CA ALA A 12 -4.06 -0.88 -19.00
C ALA A 12 -2.95 0.08 -18.54
N VAL A 13 -2.82 1.25 -19.17
CA VAL A 13 -1.87 2.29 -18.76
C VAL A 13 -2.22 2.85 -17.38
N GLU A 14 -3.49 3.12 -17.10
CA GLU A 14 -3.93 3.60 -15.78
C GLU A 14 -3.61 2.57 -14.67
N ILE A 15 -3.95 1.29 -14.88
CA ILE A 15 -3.64 0.21 -13.92
C ILE A 15 -2.12 0.05 -13.75
N ALA A 16 -1.37 0.09 -14.84
CA ALA A 16 0.09 0.00 -14.80
C ALA A 16 0.70 1.19 -14.04
N GLY A 17 0.19 2.41 -14.24
CA GLY A 17 0.61 3.60 -13.50
C GLY A 17 0.41 3.44 -11.99
N ARG A 18 -0.67 2.78 -11.55
CA ARG A 18 -0.95 2.50 -10.13
C ARG A 18 -0.22 1.28 -9.58
N SER A 19 0.38 0.46 -10.45
CA SER A 19 1.11 -0.75 -10.06
C SER A 19 2.53 -0.51 -9.54
N ARG A 20 2.98 0.75 -9.50
CA ARG A 20 4.30 1.14 -8.96
C ARG A 20 5.46 0.39 -9.64
N GLY A 21 5.34 0.11 -10.94
CA GLY A 21 6.34 -0.64 -11.70
C GLY A 21 6.54 -2.10 -11.25
N THR A 22 5.69 -2.61 -10.37
CA THR A 22 5.85 -3.94 -9.76
C THR A 22 4.90 -4.93 -10.45
N PRO A 23 5.41 -5.92 -11.23
CA PRO A 23 4.57 -6.84 -11.99
C PRO A 23 3.53 -7.59 -11.14
N ARG A 24 3.87 -7.87 -9.87
CA ARG A 24 2.96 -8.53 -8.93
C ARG A 24 1.78 -7.64 -8.52
N ILE A 25 2.02 -6.36 -8.26
CA ILE A 25 0.96 -5.39 -7.94
C ILE A 25 0.09 -5.18 -9.17
N ALA A 26 0.68 -5.09 -10.36
CA ALA A 26 -0.06 -4.99 -11.61
C ALA A 26 -1.05 -6.16 -11.77
N ASN A 27 -0.59 -7.38 -11.52
CA ASN A 27 -1.44 -8.57 -11.54
C ASN A 27 -2.54 -8.55 -10.46
N ALA A 28 -2.25 -8.05 -9.25
CA ALA A 28 -3.24 -7.95 -8.18
C ALA A 28 -4.32 -6.90 -8.49
N LEU A 29 -3.93 -5.73 -8.98
CA LEU A 29 -4.84 -4.68 -9.41
C LEU A 29 -5.69 -5.14 -10.59
N LEU A 30 -5.09 -5.79 -11.59
CA LEU A 30 -5.80 -6.31 -12.76
C LEU A 30 -6.89 -7.32 -12.37
N ARG A 31 -6.60 -8.24 -11.43
CA ARG A 31 -7.62 -9.17 -10.91
C ARG A 31 -8.79 -8.43 -10.25
N ARG A 32 -8.50 -7.44 -9.40
CA ARG A 32 -9.54 -6.67 -8.70
C ARG A 32 -10.37 -5.83 -9.67
N VAL A 33 -9.74 -5.12 -10.60
CA VAL A 33 -10.43 -4.33 -11.62
C VAL A 33 -11.31 -5.21 -12.51
N ARG A 34 -10.83 -6.41 -12.86
CA ARG A 34 -11.64 -7.42 -13.56
C ARG A 34 -12.90 -7.79 -12.77
N ASP A 35 -12.77 -8.07 -11.48
CA ASP A 35 -13.91 -8.46 -10.65
C ASP A 35 -14.96 -7.33 -10.59
N PHE A 36 -14.52 -6.07 -10.52
CA PHE A 36 -15.41 -4.92 -10.67
C PHE A 36 -16.07 -4.85 -12.06
N ALA A 37 -15.34 -5.11 -13.13
CA ALA A 37 -15.88 -5.12 -14.49
C ALA A 37 -16.92 -6.22 -14.72
N GLN A 38 -16.78 -7.37 -14.04
CA GLN A 38 -17.76 -8.46 -14.10
C GLN A 38 -19.02 -8.17 -13.27
N ILE A 39 -18.90 -7.51 -12.11
CA ILE A 39 -20.03 -7.27 -11.20
C ILE A 39 -20.79 -5.98 -11.56
N LYS A 40 -20.07 -4.91 -11.91
CA LYS A 40 -20.63 -3.57 -12.11
C LYS A 40 -20.55 -3.07 -13.56
N GLY A 41 -19.86 -3.80 -14.43
CA GLY A 41 -19.66 -3.42 -15.82
C GLY A 41 -20.30 -4.41 -16.80
N ASN A 42 -19.77 -4.42 -18.02
CA ASN A 42 -20.18 -5.31 -19.10
C ASN A 42 -19.19 -6.48 -19.32
N GLY A 43 -18.31 -6.74 -18.34
CA GLY A 43 -17.25 -7.75 -18.46
C GLY A 43 -15.99 -7.30 -19.21
N SER A 44 -15.92 -6.04 -19.68
CA SER A 44 -14.72 -5.44 -20.29
C SER A 44 -14.14 -4.33 -19.41
N ILE A 45 -12.81 -4.20 -19.39
CA ILE A 45 -12.08 -3.18 -18.63
C ILE A 45 -11.84 -1.95 -19.51
N ASP A 46 -12.71 -0.96 -19.37
CA ASP A 46 -12.53 0.39 -19.91
C ASP A 46 -11.90 1.35 -18.89
N ILE A 47 -11.55 2.57 -19.32
CA ILE A 47 -10.92 3.56 -18.44
C ILE A 47 -11.83 3.97 -17.27
N LYS A 48 -13.16 3.92 -17.44
CA LYS A 48 -14.13 4.31 -16.40
C LYS A 48 -14.17 3.29 -15.29
N ILE A 49 -14.30 2.00 -15.62
CA ILE A 49 -14.31 0.93 -14.61
C ILE A 49 -12.94 0.75 -13.97
N ALA A 50 -11.84 0.99 -14.71
CA ALA A 50 -10.51 1.00 -14.15
C ALA A 50 -10.35 2.11 -13.09
N LYS A 51 -10.72 3.36 -13.41
CA LYS A 51 -10.68 4.47 -12.44
C LYS A 51 -11.60 4.21 -11.25
N PHE A 52 -12.83 3.78 -11.50
CA PHE A 52 -13.77 3.43 -10.44
C PHE A 52 -13.22 2.34 -9.51
N ALA A 53 -12.65 1.27 -10.08
CA ALA A 53 -12.06 0.20 -9.29
C ALA A 53 -10.83 0.68 -8.52
N LEU A 54 -9.95 1.48 -9.12
CA LEU A 54 -8.75 2.00 -8.48
C LEU A 54 -9.07 3.01 -7.37
N GLU A 55 -10.09 3.85 -7.55
CA GLU A 55 -10.64 4.73 -6.51
C GLU A 55 -11.26 3.91 -5.38
N ALA A 56 -12.07 2.89 -5.71
CA ALA A 56 -12.66 1.99 -4.72
C ALA A 56 -11.60 1.15 -3.97
N LEU A 57 -10.41 0.99 -4.54
CA LEU A 57 -9.25 0.35 -3.92
C LEU A 57 -8.41 1.31 -3.07
N ASN A 58 -8.83 2.58 -2.92
CA ASN A 58 -8.19 3.59 -2.09
C ASN A 58 -6.70 3.82 -2.41
N VAL A 59 -6.30 3.73 -3.69
CA VAL A 59 -4.94 4.07 -4.09
C VAL A 59 -4.81 5.59 -4.17
N ASP A 60 -4.14 6.20 -3.19
CA ASP A 60 -3.99 7.64 -3.10
C ASP A 60 -3.06 8.24 -4.20
N ALA A 61 -2.92 9.57 -4.22
CA ALA A 61 -2.11 10.28 -5.21
C ALA A 61 -0.61 9.94 -5.15
N HIS A 62 -0.12 9.42 -4.02
CA HIS A 62 1.24 8.94 -3.85
C HIS A 62 1.37 7.43 -4.15
N GLY A 63 0.27 6.75 -4.49
CA GLY A 63 0.23 5.32 -4.78
C GLY A 63 0.21 4.45 -3.53
N LEU A 64 -0.05 5.03 -2.34
CA LEU A 64 -0.27 4.26 -1.12
C LEU A 64 -1.70 3.74 -1.11
N ASP A 65 -1.85 2.45 -0.87
CA ASP A 65 -3.16 1.84 -0.69
C ASP A 65 -3.61 1.87 0.79
N GLU A 66 -4.81 1.36 1.04
CA GLU A 66 -5.35 1.28 2.41
C GLU A 66 -4.45 0.49 3.37
N MET A 67 -3.78 -0.57 2.88
CA MET A 67 -2.91 -1.39 3.71
C MET A 67 -1.62 -0.65 4.04
N ASP A 68 -1.04 0.07 3.07
CA ASP A 68 0.11 0.95 3.30
C ASP A 68 -0.18 1.96 4.43
N ASN A 69 -1.31 2.66 4.34
CA ASN A 69 -1.75 3.61 5.35
C ASN A 69 -2.02 2.93 6.70
N LYS A 70 -2.60 1.73 6.70
CA LYS A 70 -2.84 0.92 7.91
C LYS A 70 -1.55 0.48 8.58
N ILE A 71 -0.52 0.11 7.82
CA ILE A 71 0.81 -0.24 8.34
C ILE A 71 1.42 0.99 9.02
N LEU A 72 1.47 2.12 8.31
CA LEU A 72 2.04 3.37 8.83
C LEU A 72 1.30 3.86 10.08
N SER A 73 -0.03 3.89 10.04
CA SER A 73 -0.85 4.32 11.18
C SER A 73 -0.68 3.40 12.37
N THR A 74 -0.56 2.08 12.14
CA THR A 74 -0.33 1.09 13.20
C THR A 74 1.00 1.34 13.90
N ILE A 75 2.08 1.58 13.14
CA ILE A 75 3.40 1.87 13.72
C ILE A 75 3.36 3.17 14.53
N ILE A 76 2.70 4.21 14.01
CA ILE A 76 2.58 5.51 14.69
C ILE A 76 1.72 5.41 15.96
N ASP A 77 0.51 4.87 15.86
CA ASP A 77 -0.48 4.95 16.94
C ASP A 77 -0.24 3.92 18.03
N LYS A 78 0.08 2.68 17.65
CA LYS A 78 0.24 1.59 18.62
C LYS A 78 1.66 1.51 19.17
N PHE A 79 2.65 1.94 18.40
CA PHE A 79 4.07 1.77 18.74
C PHE A 79 4.86 3.08 18.77
N LYS A 80 4.16 4.23 18.77
CA LYS A 80 4.75 5.58 18.91
C LYS A 80 5.84 5.89 17.89
N GLY A 81 5.77 5.29 16.71
CA GLY A 81 6.74 5.48 15.64
C GLY A 81 7.73 4.33 15.45
N GLY A 82 7.81 3.39 16.40
CA GLY A 82 8.73 2.25 16.38
C GLY A 82 9.98 2.46 17.26
N PRO A 83 11.00 1.57 17.16
CA PRO A 83 11.11 0.43 16.23
C PRO A 83 10.22 -0.76 16.59
N VAL A 84 9.64 -1.44 15.59
CA VAL A 84 8.72 -2.59 15.75
C VAL A 84 9.13 -3.78 14.89
N GLY A 85 9.03 -5.01 15.43
CA GLY A 85 9.25 -6.23 14.66
C GLY A 85 8.18 -6.45 13.58
N ILE A 86 8.57 -7.03 12.44
CA ILE A 86 7.65 -7.27 11.32
C ILE A 86 6.48 -8.19 11.69
N THR A 87 6.74 -9.22 12.49
CA THR A 87 5.71 -10.15 12.99
C THR A 87 4.66 -9.44 13.84
N THR A 88 5.09 -8.46 14.64
CA THR A 88 4.19 -7.63 15.44
C THR A 88 3.35 -6.70 14.56
N ILE A 89 3.94 -6.08 13.54
CA ILE A 89 3.20 -5.24 12.57
C ILE A 89 2.17 -6.10 11.83
N ALA A 90 2.60 -7.24 11.28
CA ALA A 90 1.76 -8.23 10.61
C ALA A 90 0.54 -8.64 11.44
N THR A 91 0.78 -9.02 12.70
CA THR A 91 -0.29 -9.37 13.64
C THR A 91 -1.26 -8.21 13.87
N ALA A 92 -0.73 -6.99 14.03
CA ALA A 92 -1.55 -5.81 14.32
C ALA A 92 -2.40 -5.33 13.14
N VAL A 93 -2.01 -5.64 11.90
CA VAL A 93 -2.76 -5.29 10.67
C VAL A 93 -3.53 -6.48 10.07
N SER A 94 -3.44 -7.67 10.68
CA SER A 94 -4.06 -8.91 10.22
C SER A 94 -3.57 -9.34 8.83
N GLU A 95 -2.25 -9.27 8.61
CA GLU A 95 -1.58 -9.68 7.38
C GLU A 95 -0.39 -10.59 7.70
N SER A 96 0.13 -11.31 6.71
CA SER A 96 1.33 -12.14 6.85
C SER A 96 2.62 -11.31 6.83
N PRO A 97 3.64 -11.67 7.66
CA PRO A 97 4.94 -11.00 7.65
C PRO A 97 5.61 -10.98 6.26
N GLU A 98 5.53 -12.08 5.53
CA GLU A 98 6.11 -12.24 4.20
C GLU A 98 5.46 -11.26 3.20
N THR A 99 4.14 -11.09 3.28
CA THR A 99 3.42 -10.14 2.42
C THR A 99 3.84 -8.71 2.76
N ILE A 100 4.02 -8.36 4.03
CA ILE A 100 4.54 -7.05 4.42
C ILE A 100 5.94 -6.82 3.88
N GLU A 101 6.85 -7.78 4.05
CA GLU A 101 8.24 -7.68 3.63
C GLU A 101 8.41 -7.60 2.10
N GLU A 102 7.65 -8.39 1.36
CA GLU A 102 7.84 -8.51 -0.09
C GLU A 102 6.94 -7.56 -0.89
N VAL A 103 5.74 -7.22 -0.38
CA VAL A 103 4.76 -6.38 -1.11
C VAL A 103 4.89 -4.91 -0.72
N TYR A 104 4.73 -4.62 0.56
CA TYR A 104 4.43 -3.26 1.02
C TYR A 104 5.71 -2.52 1.42
N GLU A 105 6.56 -3.18 2.21
CA GLU A 105 7.80 -2.60 2.74
C GLU A 105 8.76 -2.04 1.67
N PRO A 106 8.99 -2.67 0.50
CA PRO A 106 9.91 -2.14 -0.50
C PRO A 106 9.51 -0.74 -0.97
N PHE A 107 8.21 -0.52 -1.18
CA PHE A 107 7.70 0.78 -1.59
C PHE A 107 7.73 1.80 -0.45
N LEU A 108 7.30 1.40 0.76
CA LEU A 108 7.31 2.28 1.93
C LEU A 108 8.73 2.74 2.30
N ILE A 109 9.74 1.89 2.10
CA ILE A 109 11.16 2.28 2.26
C ILE A 109 11.60 3.19 1.12
N GLN A 110 11.32 2.82 -0.13
CA GLN A 110 11.74 3.60 -1.30
C GLN A 110 11.17 5.02 -1.29
N GLN A 111 9.92 5.20 -0.86
CA GLN A 111 9.29 6.51 -0.71
C GLN A 111 9.71 7.26 0.56
N GLY A 112 10.50 6.63 1.43
CA GLY A 112 11.01 7.24 2.65
C GLY A 112 10.01 7.28 3.80
N PHE A 113 8.95 6.46 3.81
CA PHE A 113 7.97 6.39 4.90
C PHE A 113 8.41 5.51 6.07
N ILE A 114 9.15 4.44 5.79
CA ILE A 114 9.69 3.50 6.80
C ILE A 114 11.20 3.37 6.63
N MET A 115 11.89 3.16 7.73
CA MET A 115 13.29 2.73 7.75
C MET A 115 13.45 1.39 8.48
N ARG A 116 14.34 0.53 7.95
CA ARG A 116 14.79 -0.68 8.65
C ARG A 116 15.92 -0.33 9.62
N THR A 117 15.79 -0.83 10.84
CA THR A 117 16.82 -0.78 11.89
C THR A 117 17.11 -2.20 12.38
N PRO A 118 18.24 -2.45 13.07
CA PRO A 118 18.49 -3.74 13.72
C PRO A 118 17.41 -4.15 14.73
N ARG A 119 16.66 -3.18 15.27
CA ARG A 119 15.62 -3.38 16.28
C ARG A 119 14.21 -3.55 15.70
N GLY A 120 14.02 -3.28 14.41
CA GLY A 120 12.71 -3.31 13.76
C GLY A 120 12.50 -2.19 12.74
N ARG A 121 11.25 -1.94 12.38
CA ARG A 121 10.82 -0.90 11.44
C ARG A 121 10.40 0.35 12.22
N GLU A 122 10.88 1.49 11.77
CA GLU A 122 10.54 2.79 12.33
C GLU A 122 9.95 3.67 11.23
N VAL A 123 8.94 4.48 11.54
CA VAL A 123 8.38 5.44 10.58
C VAL A 123 9.15 6.75 10.60
N THR A 124 9.28 7.37 9.44
CA THR A 124 9.96 8.65 9.29
C THR A 124 9.00 9.82 9.52
N GLU A 125 9.54 11.04 9.61
CA GLU A 125 8.73 12.27 9.64
C GLU A 125 7.81 12.41 8.41
N GLN A 126 8.21 11.85 7.26
CA GLN A 126 7.40 11.90 6.05
C GLN A 126 6.09 11.13 6.22
N ALA A 127 6.11 10.00 6.92
CA ALA A 127 4.89 9.23 7.23
C ALA A 127 3.96 10.00 8.17
N TYR A 128 4.51 10.71 9.15
CA TYR A 128 3.74 11.60 10.02
C TYR A 128 3.04 12.70 9.21
N LYS A 129 3.80 13.41 8.35
CA LYS A 129 3.26 14.47 7.49
C LYS A 129 2.18 13.94 6.54
N HIS A 130 2.42 12.79 5.92
CA HIS A 130 1.46 12.15 5.01
C HIS A 130 0.13 11.82 5.69
N LEU A 131 0.18 11.28 6.91
CA LEU A 131 -1.01 10.94 7.68
C LEU A 131 -1.60 12.12 8.47
N GLY A 132 -1.08 13.35 8.30
CA GLY A 132 -1.52 14.51 9.05
C GLY A 132 -1.29 14.42 10.56
N LYS A 133 -0.31 13.62 10.99
CA LYS A 133 0.02 13.38 12.40
C LYS A 133 1.25 14.17 12.82
N VAL A 134 1.29 14.56 14.09
CA VAL A 134 2.45 15.23 14.68
C VAL A 134 3.27 14.21 15.45
N LYS A 135 4.58 14.16 15.18
CA LYS A 135 5.50 13.35 15.98
C LYS A 135 5.54 13.96 17.39
N GLY A 136 5.08 13.20 18.39
CA GLY A 136 5.21 13.60 19.79
C GLY A 136 6.68 13.81 20.16
N PRO A 137 6.98 14.57 21.24
CA PRO A 137 8.35 14.77 21.67
C PRO A 137 9.02 13.41 21.86
N ILE A 138 10.18 13.23 21.21
CA ILE A 138 11.01 12.04 21.36
C ILE A 138 11.31 11.94 22.86
N GLN A 139 10.86 10.88 23.53
CA GLN A 139 11.40 10.52 24.84
C GLN A 139 12.85 10.12 24.61
N GLY A 140 13.73 11.13 24.57
CA GLY A 140 15.16 10.97 24.61
C GLY A 140 15.51 10.15 25.84
N GLY A 141 16.38 9.16 25.65
CA GLY A 141 16.78 8.22 26.67
C GLY A 141 17.15 8.90 27.98
N LEU A 142 16.44 8.53 29.04
CA LEU A 142 16.97 8.50 30.38
C LEU A 142 17.60 7.12 30.55
N PHE A 143 18.85 6.94 30.12
CA PHE A 143 19.85 6.00 30.67
C PHE A 143 21.22 6.32 30.06
#